data_AF-A0A920V9M5-F1
#
_entry.id   AF-A0A920V9M5-F1
#
_cell.length_a   1.000
_cell.length_b   1.000
_cell.length_c   1.000
_cell.angle_alpha   90.00
_cell.angle_beta   90.00
_cell.angle_gamma   90.00
#
_symmetry.space_group_name_H-M   'P 1'
#
loop_
_entity.id
_entity.type
_entity.pdbx_description
1 polymer ?
#
loop_
_entity_poly.entity_id
_entity_poly.type
_entity_poly.pdbx_seq_one_letter_code
_entity_poly.pdbx_strand_id
1 'polypeptide(L)'
;MILKATKVDGIYDSDPVKNPKAKRFARISYIDALQKRLKVMDSTAFSLCMDNGMPIIVFDLFKKHNFRKVILGGRVGTRVS
;
A
#
# COMPACT_ATOMS: atom_id res chain seq x y z
N MET A 1 2.78 -1.34 -12.98
CA MET A 1 2.00 -1.03 -11.76
C MET A 1 1.61 -2.35 -11.11
N ILE A 2 1.82 -2.48 -9.80
CA ILE A 2 1.50 -3.69 -9.02
C ILE A 2 0.29 -3.41 -8.13
N LEU A 3 -0.66 -4.33 -8.11
CA LEU A 3 -1.86 -4.29 -7.28
C LEU A 3 -1.75 -5.32 -6.16
N LYS A 4 -1.59 -4.87 -4.92
CA LYS A 4 -1.53 -5.73 -3.75
C LYS A 4 -2.89 -5.72 -3.04
N ALA A 5 -3.63 -6.81 -3.22
CA ALA A 5 -4.84 -7.10 -2.48
C ALA A 5 -4.50 -7.56 -1.06
N THR A 6 -5.09 -6.91 -0.06
CA THR A 6 -4.92 -7.28 1.36
C THR A 6 -6.26 -7.29 2.10
N LYS A 7 -6.26 -7.72 3.37
CA LYS A 7 -7.42 -7.65 4.27
C LYS A 7 -7.59 -6.27 4.94
N VAL A 8 -6.60 -5.39 4.78
CA VAL A 8 -6.61 -4.03 5.32
C VAL A 8 -6.76 -3.05 4.16
N ASP A 9 -7.32 -1.89 4.43
CA ASP A 9 -7.61 -0.87 3.41
C ASP A 9 -6.40 -0.01 3.03
N GLY A 10 -5.17 -0.36 3.46
CA GLY A 10 -3.95 0.31 3.03
C GLY A 10 -2.73 0.01 3.91
N ILE A 11 -1.70 0.83 3.73
CA ILE A 11 -0.48 0.83 4.56
C ILE A 11 -0.68 1.83 5.70
N TYR A 12 -0.33 1.40 6.90
CA TYR A 12 -0.43 2.17 8.13
C TYR A 12 0.95 2.42 8.74
N ASP A 13 1.08 3.47 9.55
CA ASP A 13 2.30 3.76 10.33
C ASP A 13 2.58 2.73 11.43
N SER A 14 1.55 2.04 11.89
CA SER A 14 1.54 1.04 12.94
C SER A 14 0.43 0.04 12.68
N ASP A 15 0.47 -1.12 13.35
CA ASP A 15 -0.54 -2.16 13.17
C ASP A 15 -1.92 -1.65 13.64
N PRO A 16 -2.91 -1.47 12.73
CA PRO A 16 -4.23 -0.93 13.09
C PRO A 16 -5.04 -1.87 13.99
N VAL A 17 -4.68 -3.16 14.05
CA VAL A 17 -5.31 -4.13 14.96
C VAL A 17 -4.85 -3.91 16.40
N LYS A 18 -3.59 -3.49 16.59
CA LYS A 18 -2.99 -3.27 17.92
C LYS A 18 -3.04 -1.82 18.37
N ASN A 19 -2.98 -0.88 17.43
CA ASN A 19 -2.99 0.55 17.70
C ASN A 19 -4.21 1.20 17.03
N PRO A 20 -5.26 1.56 17.78
CA PRO A 20 -6.43 2.25 17.23
C PRO A 20 -6.11 3.67 16.71
N LYS A 21 -4.94 4.22 17.07
CA LYS A 21 -4.46 5.51 16.55
C LYS A 21 -3.62 5.37 15.26
N ALA A 22 -3.53 4.17 14.69
CA ALA A 22 -2.76 3.94 13.48
C ALA A 22 -3.24 4.83 12.33
N LYS A 23 -2.31 5.55 11.71
CA LYS A 23 -2.60 6.47 10.61
C LYS A 23 -2.33 5.78 9.29
N ARG A 24 -3.37 5.72 8.46
CA ARG A 24 -3.28 5.22 7.08
C ARG A 24 -2.60 6.26 6.20
N PHE A 25 -1.64 5.83 5.37
CA PHE A 25 -1.06 6.68 4.34
C PHE A 25 -1.94 6.67 3.09
N ALA A 26 -2.18 7.82 2.48
CA ALA A 26 -2.81 7.88 1.16
C ALA A 26 -1.77 7.67 0.03
N ARG A 27 -0.58 8.25 0.22
CA ARG A 27 0.59 8.09 -0.63
C ARG A 27 1.83 8.02 0.25
N ILE A 28 2.81 7.22 -0.14
CA ILE A 28 4.10 7.12 0.53
C ILE A 28 5.20 6.88 -0.51
N SER A 29 6.39 7.45 -0.32
CA SER A 29 7.52 7.16 -1.21
C SER A 29 8.13 5.80 -0.90
N TYR A 30 8.88 5.22 -1.84
CA TYR A 30 9.61 3.98 -1.57
C TYR A 30 10.59 4.14 -0.40
N ILE A 31 11.28 5.28 -0.36
CA ILE A 31 12.26 5.61 0.67
C ILE A 31 11.59 5.70 2.04
N ASP A 32 10.46 6.41 2.14
CA ASP A 32 9.71 6.54 3.41
C ASP A 32 9.20 5.19 3.91
N ALA A 33 8.68 4.36 3.01
CA ALA A 33 8.20 3.03 3.35
C ALA A 33 9.34 2.14 3.86
N LEU A 34 10.54 2.26 3.28
CA LEU A 34 11.74 1.54 3.70
C LEU A 34 12.29 2.07 5.04
N GLN A 35 12.38 3.39 5.21
CA GLN A 35 12.82 4.04 6.46
C GLN A 35 11.90 3.69 7.62
N LYS A 36 10.59 3.70 7.40
CA LYS A 36 9.57 3.31 8.40
C LYS A 36 9.44 1.79 8.56
N ARG A 37 10.25 1.00 7.83
CA ARG A 37 10.23 -0.48 7.82
C ARG A 37 8.82 -1.06 7.66
N LEU A 38 8.01 -0.42 6.80
CA LEU A 38 6.64 -0.83 6.57
C LEU A 38 6.63 -2.15 5.80
N LYS A 39 5.92 -3.14 6.34
CA LYS A 39 5.81 -4.47 5.74
C LYS A 39 4.81 -4.46 4.58
N VAL A 40 5.19 -3.81 3.48
CA VAL A 40 4.35 -3.70 2.27
C VAL A 40 4.39 -4.99 1.47
N MET A 41 5.58 -5.54 1.21
CA MET A 41 5.81 -6.83 0.54
C MET A 41 7.18 -7.37 0.96
N ASP A 42 7.57 -8.53 0.43
CA ASP A 42 8.95 -9.02 0.60
C ASP A 42 9.96 -7.97 0.13
N SER A 43 11.09 -7.84 0.82
CA SER A 43 12.12 -6.84 0.51
C SER A 43 12.62 -6.94 -0.92
N THR A 44 12.73 -8.15 -1.46
CA THR A 44 13.23 -8.38 -2.83
C THR A 44 12.26 -7.82 -3.87
N ALA A 45 10.97 -8.12 -3.73
CA ALA A 45 9.93 -7.62 -4.62
C ALA A 45 9.77 -6.10 -4.50
N PHE A 46 9.94 -5.56 -3.28
CA PHE A 46 9.87 -4.12 -3.04
C PHE A 46 10.99 -3.37 -3.75
N SER A 47 12.24 -3.83 -3.60
CA SER A 47 13.40 -3.25 -4.30
C SER A 47 13.24 -3.33 -5.82
N LEU A 48 12.77 -4.47 -6.35
CA LEU A 48 12.52 -4.60 -7.78
C LEU A 48 11.50 -3.57 -8.29
N CYS A 49 10.45 -3.29 -7.51
CA CYS A 49 9.47 -2.27 -7.87
C CYS A 49 10.05 -0.86 -7.78
N MET A 50 10.89 -0.59 -6.78
CA MET A 50 11.57 0.69 -6.61
C MET A 50 12.53 0.96 -7.78
N ASP A 51 13.40 0.00 -8.11
CA ASP A 51 14.41 0.14 -9.16
C ASP A 51 13.80 0.34 -10.55
N ASN A 52 12.66 -0.31 -10.81
CA ASN A 52 11.93 -0.19 -12.06
C ASN A 52 10.86 0.93 -12.05
N GLY A 53 10.78 1.73 -10.98
CA GLY A 53 9.77 2.78 -10.82
C GLY A 53 8.32 2.28 -10.94
N MET A 54 8.06 1.01 -10.59
CA MET A 54 6.75 0.37 -10.75
C MET A 54 5.83 0.67 -9.55
N PRO A 55 4.84 1.57 -9.68
CA PRO A 55 3.99 1.97 -8.55
C PRO A 55 3.23 0.78 -7.97
N ILE A 56 3.15 0.72 -6.64
CA ILE A 56 2.44 -0.31 -5.88
C ILE A 56 1.18 0.30 -5.28
N ILE A 57 0.03 -0.34 -5.47
CA ILE A 57 -1.23 0.07 -4.82
C ILE A 57 -1.65 -1.03 -3.87
N VAL A 58 -1.70 -0.71 -2.57
CA VAL A 58 -2.19 -1.61 -1.52
C VAL A 58 -3.62 -1.23 -1.19
N PHE A 59 -4.55 -2.18 -1.31
CA PHE A 59 -5.97 -1.94 -1.07
C PHE A 59 -6.66 -3.17 -0.46
N ASP A 60 -7.83 -2.92 0.13
CA ASP A 60 -8.72 -3.97 0.62
C ASP A 60 -9.55 -4.53 -0.53
N LEU A 61 -9.43 -5.85 -0.75
CA LEU A 61 -10.17 -6.59 -1.78
C LEU A 61 -11.63 -6.87 -1.40
N PHE A 62 -11.94 -6.96 -0.10
CA PHE A 62 -13.27 -7.32 0.40
C PHE A 62 -14.23 -6.14 0.39
N LYS A 63 -13.72 -4.91 0.33
CA LYS A 63 -14.55 -3.71 0.26
C LYS A 63 -15.21 -3.59 -1.11
N LYS A 64 -16.54 -3.52 -1.10
CA LYS A 64 -17.37 -3.46 -2.31
C LYS A 64 -16.92 -2.32 -3.23
N HIS A 65 -16.70 -2.63 -4.51
CA HIS A 65 -16.26 -1.72 -5.58
C HIS A 65 -14.81 -1.19 -5.50
N ASN A 66 -13.99 -1.60 -4.52
CA ASN A 66 -12.60 -1.13 -4.44
C ASN A 66 -11.76 -1.54 -5.65
N PHE A 67 -11.83 -2.81 -6.07
CA PHE A 67 -11.08 -3.31 -7.22
C PHE A 67 -11.36 -2.50 -8.49
N ARG A 68 -12.64 -2.25 -8.79
CA ARG A 68 -13.05 -1.42 -9.93
C ARG A 68 -12.52 0.01 -9.82
N LYS A 69 -12.61 0.63 -8.63
CA LYS A 69 -12.10 1.98 -8.39
C LYS A 69 -10.58 2.07 -8.56
N VAL A 70 -9.82 1.07 -8.14
CA VAL A 70 -8.36 1.01 -8.32
C VAL A 70 -7.99 0.98 -9.80
N ILE A 71 -8.64 0.12 -10.59
CA ILE A 71 -8.37 0.01 -12.03
C ILE A 71 -8.72 1.32 -12.77
N LEU A 72 -9.78 1.99 -12.34
CA LEU A 72 -10.19 3.30 -12.89
C LEU A 72 -9.32 4.47 -12.40
N GLY A 73 -8.22 4.22 -11.66
CA GLY A 73 -7.32 5.27 -11.16
C GLY A 73 -7.88 6.08 -9.98
N GLY A 74 -8.94 5.59 -9.35
CA GLY A 74 -9.54 6.21 -8.16
C GLY A 74 -8.59 6.19 -6.96
N ARG A 75 -8.83 7.10 -6.01
CA ARG A 75 -8.09 7.17 -4.74
C ARG A 75 -8.53 6.03 -3.81
N VAL A 76 -7.95 4.85 -3.98
CA VAL A 76 -8.22 3.67 -3.17
C VAL A 76 -6.94 3.19 -2.51
N GLY A 77 -7.02 2.96 -1.20
CA GLY A 77 -5.92 2.43 -0.42
C GLY A 77 -4.71 3.35 -0.38
N THR A 78 -3.52 2.76 -0.38
CA THR A 78 -2.25 3.47 -0.32
C THR A 78 -1.45 3.23 -1.59
N ARG A 79 -0.99 4.32 -2.21
CA ARG A 79 -0.08 4.27 -3.36
C ARG A 79 1.37 4.47 -2.90
N VAL A 80 2.25 3.55 -3.29
CA VAL A 80 3.70 3.67 -3.16
C VAL A 80 4.28 4.08 -4.51
N SER A 81 5.00 5.20 -4.53
CA SER A 81 5.65 5.75 -5.72
C SER A 81 6.71 6.77 -5.34
#